data_AF-A0A090X8X9-F1
#
_entry.id   AF-A0A090X8X9-F1
#
_cell.length_a   1.000
_cell.length_b   1.000
_cell.length_c   1.000
_cell.angle_alpha   90.00
_cell.angle_beta   90.00
_cell.angle_gamma   90.00
#
_symmetry.space_group_name_H-M   'P 1'
#
loop_
_entity.id
_entity.type
_entity.pdbx_description
1 polymer ?
#
loop_
_entity_poly.entity_id
_entity_poly.type
_entity_poly.pdbx_seq_one_letter_code
_entity_poly.pdbx_strand_id
1 'polypeptide(L)'
;MSVYYMAILSWVLLYLFSSMQETLPWTHCGNETVVKGCPSTQKPLFEPCLPENLTLDGKPTDSLWIRAPSELFFHEVVTKVNPQVRFPGTVSWSLLLCLLGGWIVTYLNVIRGKISFRKTAIVPAIMVTLFLCAIFGTITSDPGFQNGLHYFFSFDWHSLRKPDMWNDAATQVALSLGTGTSLLQLLGRRGSKYRGLVHDAVIVILVNIIVSFFSGVVVFSCLGYVSKAINRTCIKFLQEGFGTLFSVVPAALANLPGSV
;
A
#
# COMPACT_ATOMS: atom_id res chain seq x y z
N MET A 1 -4.44 17.30 5.53
CA MET A 1 -4.69 15.86 5.75
C MET A 1 -5.91 15.35 5.01
N SER A 2 -7.13 15.87 5.22
CA SER A 2 -8.34 15.28 4.61
C SER A 2 -8.30 15.18 3.08
N VAL A 3 -7.88 16.23 2.36
CA VAL A 3 -7.78 16.19 0.88
C VAL A 3 -6.79 15.13 0.39
N TYR A 4 -5.64 15.01 1.07
CA TYR A 4 -4.62 14.02 0.75
C TYR A 4 -5.13 12.58 0.96
N TYR A 5 -5.77 12.30 2.10
CA TYR A 5 -6.37 10.99 2.35
C TYR A 5 -7.49 10.64 1.39
N MET A 6 -8.31 11.61 0.97
CA MET A 6 -9.36 11.38 -0.03
C MET A 6 -8.78 11.11 -1.42
N ALA A 7 -7.63 11.69 -1.76
CA ALA A 7 -6.93 11.36 -3.00
C ALA A 7 -6.36 9.93 -2.98
N ILE A 8 -5.79 9.48 -1.86
CA ILE A 8 -5.38 8.07 -1.72
C ILE A 8 -6.59 7.14 -1.75
N LEU A 9 -7.68 7.50 -1.08
CA LEU A 9 -8.91 6.72 -1.10
C LEU A 9 -9.47 6.57 -2.52
N SER A 10 -9.37 7.60 -3.36
CA SER A 10 -9.82 7.50 -4.75
C SER A 10 -8.97 6.52 -5.56
N TRP A 11 -7.65 6.43 -5.29
CA TRP A 11 -6.81 5.37 -5.86
C TRP A 11 -7.27 3.98 -5.40
N VAL A 12 -7.48 3.79 -4.10
CA VAL A 12 -7.96 2.51 -3.54
C VAL A 12 -9.31 2.09 -4.14
N LEU A 13 -10.26 3.02 -4.26
CA LEU A 13 -11.56 2.76 -4.89
C LEU A 13 -11.40 2.37 -6.36
N LEU A 14 -10.51 3.03 -7.11
CA LEU A 14 -10.23 2.67 -8.49
C LEU A 14 -9.66 1.25 -8.61
N TYR A 15 -8.71 0.87 -7.74
CA TYR A 15 -8.19 -0.49 -7.66
C TYR A 15 -9.28 -1.50 -7.30
N LEU A 16 -10.16 -1.17 -6.36
CA LEU A 16 -11.29 -2.02 -5.95
C LEU A 16 -12.27 -2.26 -7.10
N PHE A 17 -12.64 -1.23 -7.86
CA PHE A 17 -13.52 -1.40 -9.02
C PHE A 17 -12.82 -2.18 -10.15
N SER A 18 -11.53 -1.96 -10.32
CA SER A 18 -10.71 -2.64 -11.33
C SER A 18 -10.46 -4.12 -10.99
N SER A 19 -10.50 -4.50 -9.71
CA SER A 19 -10.39 -5.91 -9.27
C SER A 19 -11.68 -6.72 -9.40
N MET A 20 -12.80 -6.11 -9.81
CA MET A 20 -14.06 -6.84 -10.05
C MET A 20 -14.12 -7.50 -11.43
N GLN A 21 -13.07 -7.36 -12.23
CA GLN A 21 -12.93 -7.96 -13.56
C GLN A 21 -12.37 -9.39 -13.42
N GLU A 22 -12.75 -10.30 -14.32
CA GLU A 22 -12.25 -11.69 -14.33
C GLU A 22 -10.73 -11.76 -14.45
N THR A 23 -10.14 -10.88 -15.27
CA THR A 23 -8.69 -10.75 -15.40
C THR A 23 -8.24 -9.41 -14.80
N LEU A 24 -7.29 -9.46 -13.87
CA LEU A 24 -6.83 -8.25 -13.21
C LEU A 24 -5.97 -7.42 -14.19
N PRO A 25 -6.20 -6.10 -14.33
CA PRO A 25 -5.57 -5.30 -15.37
C PRO A 25 -4.06 -5.07 -15.18
N TRP A 26 -3.52 -5.47 -14.03
CA TRP A 26 -2.09 -5.42 -13.70
C TRP A 26 -1.38 -6.78 -13.74
N THR A 27 -2.00 -7.81 -14.34
CA THR A 27 -1.40 -9.16 -14.50
C THR A 27 -0.58 -9.31 -15.78
N HIS A 28 -1.08 -8.76 -16.90
CA HIS A 28 -0.49 -8.93 -18.23
C HIS A 28 -0.30 -7.60 -18.95
N CYS A 29 0.75 -7.54 -19.78
CA CYS A 29 0.94 -6.49 -20.79
C CYS A 29 0.60 -7.03 -22.18
N GLY A 30 -0.11 -6.24 -22.98
CA GLY A 30 -0.45 -6.55 -24.36
C GLY A 30 -1.00 -5.33 -25.10
N ASN A 31 -1.24 -5.47 -26.40
CA ASN A 31 -1.84 -4.39 -27.20
C ASN A 31 -3.34 -4.19 -26.89
N GLU A 32 -3.99 -5.23 -26.36
CA GLU A 32 -5.41 -5.25 -25.99
C GLU A 32 -5.64 -4.92 -24.51
N THR A 33 -4.58 -4.87 -23.70
CA THR A 33 -4.68 -4.54 -22.27
C THR A 33 -4.66 -3.03 -22.02
N VAL A 34 -5.19 -2.61 -20.87
CA VAL A 34 -5.21 -1.20 -20.45
C VAL A 34 -3.81 -0.59 -20.40
N VAL A 35 -2.80 -1.40 -20.06
CA VAL A 35 -1.37 -1.05 -20.12
C VAL A 35 -0.80 -1.48 -21.48
N LYS A 36 -0.32 -0.53 -22.28
CA LYS A 36 0.21 -0.81 -23.62
C LYS A 36 1.72 -1.05 -23.57
N GLY A 37 2.11 -2.31 -23.72
CA GLY A 37 3.53 -2.73 -23.76
C GLY A 37 4.21 -2.69 -22.39
N CYS A 38 4.97 -3.75 -22.08
CA CYS A 38 5.86 -3.79 -20.92
C CYS A 38 7.19 -3.01 -21.08
N PRO A 39 7.72 -2.77 -22.31
CA PRO A 39 8.87 -1.90 -22.50
C PRO A 39 8.48 -0.43 -22.37
N SER A 40 9.11 0.31 -21.46
CA SER A 40 8.88 1.74 -21.27
C SER A 40 10.18 2.53 -21.45
N THR A 41 10.07 3.73 -22.03
CA THR A 41 11.20 4.69 -22.14
C THR A 41 11.50 5.41 -20.83
N GLN A 42 10.62 5.27 -19.83
CA GLN A 42 10.77 5.90 -18.53
C GLN A 42 11.46 4.93 -17.56
N LYS A 43 12.51 5.41 -16.87
CA LYS A 43 13.27 4.62 -15.89
C LYS A 43 12.34 3.99 -14.85
N PRO A 44 12.45 2.69 -14.53
CA PRO A 44 11.65 2.04 -13.51
C PRO A 44 11.86 2.78 -12.20
N LEU A 45 10.82 2.82 -11.37
CA LEU A 45 10.86 3.39 -10.03
C LEU A 45 11.92 2.72 -9.15
N PHE A 46 12.35 1.52 -9.56
CA PHE A 46 13.33 0.68 -8.89
C PHE A 46 14.43 0.33 -9.88
N GLU A 47 15.69 0.41 -9.47
CA GLU A 47 16.75 -0.31 -10.16
C GLU A 47 16.33 -1.79 -10.18
N PRO A 48 16.14 -2.38 -11.37
CA PRO A 48 15.87 -3.80 -11.42
C PRO A 48 17.05 -4.48 -10.73
N CYS A 49 16.77 -5.45 -9.88
CA CYS A 49 17.78 -6.42 -9.47
C CYS A 49 18.03 -7.34 -10.68
N LEU A 50 18.54 -6.74 -11.76
CA LEU A 50 19.05 -7.41 -12.93
C LEU A 50 20.38 -8.04 -12.51
N PRO A 51 20.65 -9.32 -12.82
CA PRO A 51 22.03 -9.68 -13.05
C PRO A 51 22.59 -8.73 -14.12
N GLU A 52 23.81 -8.22 -13.92
CA GLU A 52 24.52 -7.35 -14.89
C GLU A 52 24.60 -7.95 -16.31
N ASN A 53 24.21 -9.22 -16.50
CA ASN A 53 24.34 -10.00 -17.72
C ASN A 53 22.99 -10.47 -18.33
N LEU A 54 21.96 -9.65 -18.35
CA LEU A 54 20.80 -9.90 -19.23
C LEU A 54 20.97 -9.15 -20.56
N THR A 55 21.73 -9.76 -21.46
CA THR A 55 21.75 -9.36 -22.88
C THR A 55 20.49 -9.90 -23.55
N LEU A 56 19.48 -9.04 -23.73
CA LEU A 56 18.44 -9.29 -24.72
C LEU A 56 18.99 -8.84 -26.08
N ASP A 57 19.25 -9.80 -26.97
CA ASP A 57 19.49 -9.61 -28.41
C ASP A 57 20.46 -8.50 -28.84
N GLY A 58 21.71 -8.57 -28.36
CA GLY A 58 22.88 -8.09 -29.12
C GLY A 58 22.87 -6.63 -29.61
N LYS A 59 22.04 -5.75 -29.05
CA LYS A 59 22.01 -4.31 -29.32
C LYS A 59 22.02 -3.54 -27.99
N PRO A 60 22.88 -2.52 -27.87
CA PRO A 60 22.97 -1.73 -26.64
C PRO A 60 21.63 -1.01 -26.45
N THR A 61 20.92 -1.39 -25.40
CA THR A 61 19.61 -0.88 -25.07
C THR A 61 19.76 0.22 -24.02
N ASP A 62 20.46 1.31 -24.36
CA ASP A 62 20.79 2.37 -23.39
C ASP A 62 19.57 3.19 -22.90
N SER A 63 18.35 2.89 -23.37
CA SER A 63 17.16 3.68 -23.03
C SER A 63 15.84 2.91 -22.84
N LEU A 64 15.81 1.57 -22.91
CA LEU A 64 14.56 0.80 -22.77
C LEU A 64 14.57 0.02 -21.46
N TRP A 65 13.58 0.30 -20.62
CA TRP A 65 13.43 -0.38 -19.34
C TRP A 65 12.24 -1.32 -19.33
N ILE A 66 12.39 -2.44 -18.63
CA ILE A 66 11.32 -3.40 -18.40
C ILE A 66 10.68 -3.08 -17.05
N ARG A 67 9.45 -2.54 -17.06
CA ARG A 67 8.65 -2.31 -15.85
C ARG A 67 7.66 -3.43 -15.63
N ALA A 68 7.32 -3.67 -14.37
CA ALA A 68 6.23 -4.59 -14.04
C ALA A 68 4.88 -4.02 -14.53
N PRO A 69 3.94 -4.87 -14.98
CA PRO A 69 2.61 -4.41 -15.43
C PRO A 69 1.86 -3.59 -14.37
N SER A 70 2.03 -3.92 -13.08
CA SER A 70 1.44 -3.18 -11.96
C SER A 70 2.02 -1.78 -11.74
N GLU A 71 3.32 -1.61 -11.99
CA GLU A 71 3.98 -0.31 -11.92
C GLU A 71 3.50 0.60 -13.05
N LEU A 72 3.37 0.05 -14.26
CA LEU A 72 2.80 0.74 -15.41
C LEU A 72 1.35 1.13 -15.18
N PHE A 73 0.52 0.23 -14.62
CA PHE A 73 -0.86 0.54 -14.27
C PHE A 73 -0.93 1.74 -13.30
N PHE A 74 -0.09 1.77 -12.27
CA PHE A 74 -0.06 2.89 -11.33
C PHE A 74 0.38 4.21 -11.99
N HIS A 75 1.35 4.20 -12.90
CA HIS A 75 1.87 5.41 -13.54
C HIS A 75 0.99 5.93 -14.67
N GLU A 76 0.52 5.04 -15.55
CA GLU A 76 -0.17 5.42 -16.78
C GLU A 76 -1.69 5.52 -16.61
N VAL A 77 -2.27 4.71 -15.72
CA VAL A 77 -3.72 4.65 -15.53
C VAL A 77 -4.14 5.48 -14.32
N VAL A 78 -3.48 5.25 -13.17
CA VAL A 78 -3.85 5.89 -11.91
C VAL A 78 -3.32 7.32 -11.84
N THR A 79 -2.00 7.50 -11.77
CA THR A 79 -1.42 8.81 -11.43
C THR A 79 -1.28 9.76 -12.63
N LYS A 80 -1.09 9.24 -13.85
CA LYS A 80 -0.90 10.03 -15.08
C LYS A 80 0.05 11.21 -14.88
N VAL A 81 1.19 10.93 -14.23
CA VAL A 81 2.13 11.99 -13.82
C VAL A 81 2.65 12.72 -15.05
N ASN A 82 2.43 14.02 -15.09
CA ASN A 82 2.98 14.87 -16.13
C ASN A 82 4.51 14.99 -15.94
N PRO A 83 5.34 14.71 -16.96
CA PRO A 83 6.79 14.89 -16.87
C PRO A 83 7.20 16.35 -16.60
N GLN A 84 6.33 17.32 -16.90
CA GLN A 84 6.57 18.74 -16.62
C GLN A 84 5.80 19.19 -15.37
N VAL A 85 6.52 19.33 -14.25
CA VAL A 85 5.98 19.80 -12.94
C VAL A 85 5.32 21.18 -13.02
N ARG A 86 5.65 21.97 -14.06
CA ARG A 86 5.25 23.37 -14.20
C ARG A 86 3.78 23.58 -14.56
N PHE A 87 3.11 22.56 -15.12
CA PHE A 87 1.72 22.67 -15.54
C PHE A 87 0.88 21.54 -14.93
N PRO A 88 -0.26 21.85 -14.28
CA PRO A 88 -1.19 20.82 -13.86
C PRO A 88 -1.62 20.02 -15.10
N GLY A 89 -1.48 18.70 -15.01
CA GLY A 89 -1.87 17.79 -16.10
C GLY A 89 -3.39 17.75 -16.32
N THR A 90 -3.84 16.81 -17.15
CA THR A 90 -5.27 16.59 -17.38
C THR A 90 -5.92 15.88 -16.21
N VAL A 91 -7.19 16.22 -15.93
CA VAL A 91 -7.96 15.56 -14.87
C VAL A 91 -8.39 14.17 -15.33
N SER A 92 -8.01 13.13 -14.58
CA SER A 92 -8.48 11.76 -14.81
C SER A 92 -9.93 11.62 -14.33
N TRP A 93 -10.87 11.50 -15.27
CA TRP A 93 -12.30 11.38 -14.96
C TRP A 93 -12.64 10.20 -14.04
N SER A 94 -11.97 9.05 -14.23
CA SER A 94 -12.16 7.87 -13.37
C SER A 94 -11.79 8.15 -11.92
N LEU A 95 -10.70 8.88 -11.68
CA LEU A 95 -10.30 9.29 -10.32
C LEU A 95 -11.22 10.35 -9.75
N LEU A 96 -11.70 11.30 -10.58
CA LEU A 96 -12.66 12.32 -10.14
C LEU A 96 -13.95 11.67 -9.64
N LEU A 97 -14.49 10.68 -10.36
CA LEU A 97 -15.67 9.94 -9.95
C LEU A 97 -15.45 9.13 -8.68
N CYS A 98 -14.30 8.45 -8.55
CA CYS A 98 -13.94 7.73 -7.32
C CYS A 98 -13.80 8.69 -6.13
N LEU A 99 -13.22 9.87 -6.34
CA LEU A 99 -13.07 10.92 -5.33
C LEU A 99 -14.45 11.45 -4.89
N LEU A 100 -15.34 11.74 -5.82
CA LEU A 100 -16.73 12.14 -5.51
C LEU A 100 -17.46 11.05 -4.73
N GLY A 101 -17.31 9.79 -5.13
CA GLY A 101 -17.87 8.65 -4.41
C GLY A 101 -17.39 8.56 -2.96
N GLY A 102 -16.07 8.72 -2.73
CA GLY A 102 -15.49 8.77 -1.38
C GLY A 102 -16.06 9.90 -0.51
N TRP A 103 -16.24 11.09 -1.10
CA TRP A 103 -16.88 12.22 -0.41
C TRP A 103 -18.36 11.97 -0.10
N ILE A 104 -19.12 11.37 -1.01
CA ILE A 104 -20.53 11.03 -0.77
C ILE A 104 -20.64 10.01 0.37
N VAL A 105 -19.85 8.94 0.35
CA VAL A 105 -19.85 7.91 1.39
C VAL A 105 -19.49 8.51 2.75
N THR A 106 -18.46 9.35 2.81
CA THR A 106 -18.05 10.00 4.06
C THR A 106 -19.11 10.96 4.56
N TYR A 107 -19.74 11.75 3.68
CA TYR A 107 -20.86 12.63 4.02
C TYR A 107 -22.07 11.87 4.59
N LEU A 108 -22.48 10.77 3.95
CA LEU A 108 -23.58 9.92 4.43
C LEU A 108 -23.29 9.32 5.82
N ASN A 109 -22.04 8.92 6.06
CA ASN A 109 -21.62 8.40 7.36
C ASN A 109 -21.64 9.46 8.47
N VAL A 110 -21.36 10.72 8.14
CA VAL A 110 -21.41 11.83 9.11
C VAL A 110 -22.85 12.17 9.47
N ILE A 111 -23.76 12.24 8.48
CA ILE A 111 -25.17 12.63 8.71
C ILE A 111 -25.93 11.59 9.54
N ARG A 112 -25.66 10.29 9.37
CA ARG A 112 -26.32 9.22 10.13
C ARG A 112 -25.96 9.19 11.62
N GLY A 113 -25.05 10.04 12.08
CA GLY A 113 -24.77 10.27 13.50
C GLY A 113 -23.93 9.19 14.20
N LYS A 114 -23.84 9.29 15.53
CA LYS A 114 -22.83 8.61 16.36
C LYS A 114 -22.93 7.07 16.38
N ILE A 115 -24.15 6.51 16.31
CA ILE A 115 -24.36 5.05 16.35
C ILE A 115 -23.95 4.42 15.00
N SER A 116 -24.29 5.08 13.89
CA SER A 116 -23.84 4.67 12.56
C SER A 116 -22.32 4.74 12.45
N PHE A 117 -21.70 5.81 12.95
CA PHE A 117 -20.25 5.99 12.91
C PHE A 117 -19.48 4.80 13.51
N ARG A 118 -19.92 4.30 14.68
CA ARG A 118 -19.26 3.16 15.33
C ARG A 118 -19.40 1.86 14.53
N LYS A 119 -20.60 1.58 14.03
CA LYS A 119 -20.85 0.38 13.21
C LYS A 119 -20.07 0.43 11.89
N THR A 120 -20.08 1.59 11.22
CA THR A 120 -19.32 1.78 9.97
C THR A 120 -17.82 1.72 10.20
N ALA A 121 -17.28 2.12 11.36
CA ALA A 121 -15.84 2.07 11.62
C ALA A 121 -15.33 0.66 11.96
N ILE A 122 -16.12 -0.15 12.66
CA ILE A 122 -15.68 -1.48 13.11
C ILE A 122 -15.63 -2.49 11.94
N VAL A 123 -16.60 -2.44 11.02
CA VAL A 123 -16.70 -3.41 9.92
C VAL A 123 -15.43 -3.42 9.02
N PRO A 124 -14.95 -2.28 8.50
CA PRO A 124 -13.72 -2.26 7.70
C PRO A 124 -12.49 -2.72 8.50
N ALA A 125 -12.39 -2.38 9.79
CA ALA A 125 -11.27 -2.80 10.62
C ALA A 125 -11.21 -4.34 10.77
N ILE A 126 -12.37 -4.97 11.00
CA ILE A 126 -12.47 -6.44 11.06
C ILE A 126 -12.17 -7.04 9.68
N MET A 127 -12.74 -6.49 8.61
CA MET A 127 -12.52 -6.98 7.24
C MET A 127 -11.03 -6.93 6.85
N VAL A 128 -10.34 -5.82 7.12
CA VAL A 128 -8.90 -5.69 6.84
C VAL A 128 -8.11 -6.70 7.65
N THR A 129 -8.45 -6.91 8.92
CA THR A 129 -7.77 -7.88 9.78
C THR A 129 -7.95 -9.31 9.23
N LEU A 130 -9.18 -9.70 8.88
CA LEU A 130 -9.47 -11.00 8.28
C LEU A 130 -8.76 -11.18 6.94
N PHE A 131 -8.73 -10.13 6.12
CA PHE A 131 -8.04 -10.15 4.83
C PHE A 131 -6.52 -10.35 4.99
N LEU A 132 -5.88 -9.65 5.93
CA LEU A 132 -4.46 -9.86 6.25
C LEU A 132 -4.20 -11.28 6.77
N CYS A 133 -5.08 -11.82 7.62
CA CYS A 133 -4.98 -13.20 8.08
C CYS A 133 -5.11 -14.21 6.93
N ALA A 134 -6.04 -13.98 6.00
CA ALA A 134 -6.23 -14.85 4.84
C ALA A 134 -5.00 -14.82 3.91
N ILE A 135 -4.48 -13.63 3.60
CA ILE A 135 -3.23 -13.46 2.82
C ILE A 135 -2.07 -14.17 3.51
N PHE A 136 -1.92 -14.00 4.82
CA PHE A 136 -0.84 -14.66 5.55
C PHE A 136 -0.98 -16.18 5.48
N GLY A 137 -2.18 -16.72 5.70
CA GLY A 137 -2.46 -18.15 5.59
C GLY A 137 -2.12 -18.72 4.20
N THR A 138 -2.49 -18.05 3.11
CA THR A 138 -2.17 -18.52 1.76
C THR A 138 -0.66 -18.50 1.48
N ILE A 139 0.01 -17.40 1.84
CA ILE A 139 1.45 -17.22 1.62
C ILE A 139 2.30 -18.22 2.41
N THR A 140 1.89 -18.59 3.63
CA THR A 140 2.65 -19.54 4.46
C THR A 140 2.79 -20.94 3.86
N SER A 141 2.04 -21.23 2.79
CA SER A 141 2.13 -22.50 2.06
C SER A 141 3.40 -22.64 1.22
N ASP A 142 4.06 -21.52 0.85
CA ASP A 142 5.29 -21.53 0.04
C ASP A 142 6.52 -21.13 0.88
N PRO A 143 7.66 -21.84 0.82
CA PRO A 143 8.84 -21.50 1.62
C PRO A 143 9.43 -20.09 1.37
N GLY A 144 9.07 -19.40 0.28
CA GLY A 144 9.58 -18.06 -0.06
C GLY A 144 9.24 -16.97 0.94
N PHE A 145 8.15 -17.11 1.71
CA PHE A 145 7.77 -16.10 2.71
C PHE A 145 8.84 -15.91 3.80
N GLN A 146 9.62 -16.96 4.08
CA GLN A 146 10.65 -16.96 5.14
C GLN A 146 11.77 -15.96 4.85
N ASN A 147 12.12 -15.76 3.58
CA ASN A 147 13.14 -14.78 3.18
C ASN A 147 12.70 -13.35 3.54
N GLY A 148 11.41 -13.06 3.33
CA GLY A 148 10.79 -11.79 3.71
C GLY A 148 10.81 -11.58 5.22
N LEU A 149 10.49 -12.63 5.98
CA LEU A 149 10.47 -12.57 7.43
C LEU A 149 11.87 -12.43 8.04
N HIS A 150 12.86 -13.12 7.47
CA HIS A 150 14.26 -12.99 7.85
C HIS A 150 14.76 -11.55 7.61
N TYR A 151 14.37 -10.93 6.49
CA TYR A 151 14.67 -9.53 6.25
C TYR A 151 14.00 -8.59 7.26
N PHE A 152 12.73 -8.83 7.60
CA PHE A 152 11.99 -8.02 8.58
C PHE A 152 12.61 -8.04 9.98
N PHE A 153 13.12 -9.19 10.41
CA PHE A 153 13.80 -9.34 11.70
C PHE A 153 15.31 -9.08 11.66
N SER A 154 15.88 -8.79 10.50
CA SER A 154 17.29 -8.46 10.36
C SER A 154 17.57 -7.14 11.06
N PHE A 155 18.42 -7.18 12.09
CA PHE A 155 18.64 -6.05 12.97
C PHE A 155 20.03 -5.44 12.77
N ASP A 156 20.09 -4.17 12.37
CA ASP A 156 21.33 -3.41 12.22
C ASP A 156 21.56 -2.46 13.41
N TRP A 157 22.44 -2.86 14.31
CA TRP A 157 22.80 -2.09 15.51
C TRP A 157 23.42 -0.73 15.17
N HIS A 158 24.10 -0.61 14.03
CA HIS A 158 24.74 0.65 13.64
C HIS A 158 23.70 1.72 13.27
N SER A 159 22.58 1.29 12.68
CA SER A 159 21.47 2.19 12.35
C SER A 159 20.80 2.79 13.59
N LEU A 160 20.76 2.06 14.73
CA LEU A 160 20.21 2.61 15.98
C LEU A 160 20.97 3.82 16.53
N ARG A 161 22.25 3.95 16.20
CA ARG A 161 23.10 5.05 16.68
C ARG A 161 22.79 6.36 15.98
N LYS A 162 22.10 6.31 14.84
CA LYS A 162 21.77 7.49 14.05
C LYS A 162 20.56 8.20 14.67
N PRO A 163 20.64 9.52 14.92
CA PRO A 163 19.53 10.27 15.53
C PRO A 163 18.30 10.32 14.61
N ASP A 164 18.49 10.34 13.29
CA ASP A 164 17.41 10.37 12.31
C ASP A 164 16.45 9.20 12.46
N MET A 165 16.97 8.01 12.79
CA MET A 165 16.15 6.81 12.99
C MET A 165 15.20 6.94 14.19
N TRP A 166 15.61 7.64 15.25
CA TRP A 166 14.73 7.93 16.40
C TRP A 166 13.70 9.01 16.09
N ASN A 167 14.07 10.01 15.28
CA ASN A 167 13.14 11.01 14.81
C ASN A 167 12.04 10.40 13.93
N ASP A 168 12.42 9.48 13.02
CA ASP A 168 11.48 8.74 12.19
C ASP A 168 10.57 7.83 13.04
N ALA A 169 11.13 7.12 14.02
CA ALA A 169 10.35 6.28 14.93
C ALA A 169 9.33 7.10 15.74
N ALA A 170 9.73 8.25 16.29
CA ALA A 170 8.83 9.14 17.02
C ALA A 170 7.73 9.70 16.12
N THR A 171 8.09 10.12 14.90
CA THR A 171 7.15 10.61 13.89
C THR A 171 6.14 9.54 13.50
N GLN A 172 6.60 8.31 13.29
CA GLN A 172 5.76 7.15 12.96
C GLN A 172 4.75 6.86 14.06
N VAL A 173 5.16 6.83 15.32
CA VAL A 173 4.25 6.60 16.46
C VAL A 173 3.22 7.74 16.59
N ALA A 174 3.66 8.99 16.46
CA ALA A 174 2.77 10.15 16.56
C ALA A 174 1.71 10.17 15.44
N LEU A 175 2.12 9.87 14.20
CA LEU A 175 1.22 9.81 13.04
C LEU A 175 0.31 8.58 13.08
N SER A 176 0.83 7.41 13.50
CA SER A 176 0.05 6.16 13.59
C SER A 176 -1.09 6.26 14.61
N LEU A 177 -0.82 6.83 15.78
CA LEU A 177 -1.85 7.04 16.80
C LEU A 177 -2.73 8.26 16.50
N GLY A 178 -2.30 9.15 15.60
CA GLY A 178 -2.95 10.42 15.36
C GLY A 178 -2.93 11.33 16.59
N THR A 179 -1.84 11.27 17.39
CA THR A 179 -1.69 12.12 18.57
C THR A 179 -1.69 13.59 18.17
N GLY A 180 -2.38 14.44 18.94
CA GLY A 180 -2.53 15.85 18.60
C GLY A 180 -3.64 16.15 17.58
N THR A 181 -4.36 15.14 17.08
CA THR A 181 -5.56 15.36 16.26
C THR A 181 -6.81 15.61 17.12
N SER A 182 -7.74 16.40 16.59
CA SER A 182 -9.01 16.71 17.26
C SER A 182 -9.94 15.51 17.43
N LEU A 183 -9.68 14.39 16.72
CA LEU A 183 -10.52 13.19 16.76
C LEU A 183 -10.46 12.50 18.13
N LEU A 184 -9.26 12.26 18.68
CA LEU A 184 -9.11 11.60 19.99
C LEU A 184 -9.71 12.45 21.11
N GLN A 185 -9.53 13.77 21.05
CA GLN A 185 -10.14 14.71 22.00
C GLN A 185 -11.68 14.66 21.93
N LEU A 186 -12.24 14.65 20.71
CA LEU A 186 -13.68 14.53 20.50
C LEU A 186 -14.25 13.21 21.03
N LEU A 187 -13.53 12.10 20.83
CA LEU A 187 -13.92 10.78 21.33
C LEU A 187 -13.84 10.71 22.86
N GLY A 188 -12.78 11.25 23.45
CA GLY A 188 -12.64 11.39 24.90
C GLY A 188 -13.79 12.19 25.50
N ARG A 189 -14.17 13.33 24.90
CA ARG A 189 -15.30 14.15 25.35
C ARG A 189 -16.66 13.44 25.26
N ARG A 190 -16.79 12.46 24.37
CA ARG A 190 -18.01 11.64 24.22
C ARG A 190 -18.05 10.44 25.18
N GLY A 191 -16.96 10.18 25.90
CA GLY A 191 -16.88 9.12 26.91
C GLY A 191 -17.69 9.45 28.17
N SER A 192 -18.04 8.41 28.93
CA SER A 192 -18.66 8.57 30.25
C SER A 192 -17.63 9.10 31.25
N LYS A 193 -18.06 9.99 32.16
CA LYS A 193 -17.23 10.58 33.23
C LYS A 193 -16.61 9.54 34.17
N TYR A 194 -17.24 8.36 34.28
CA TYR A 194 -16.80 7.27 35.17
C TYR A 194 -15.98 6.18 34.47
N ARG A 195 -15.69 6.34 33.17
CA ARG A 195 -14.89 5.37 32.41
C ARG A 195 -13.40 5.64 32.62
N GLY A 196 -12.62 4.58 32.84
CA GLY A 196 -11.15 4.68 32.98
C GLY A 196 -10.47 5.07 31.67
N LEU A 197 -10.32 6.38 31.44
CA LEU A 197 -9.73 6.93 30.21
C LEU A 197 -8.30 6.40 29.96
N VAL A 198 -7.50 6.27 31.03
CA VAL A 198 -6.12 5.77 30.94
C VAL A 198 -6.11 4.31 30.48
N HIS A 199 -7.00 3.48 31.02
CA HIS A 199 -7.11 2.07 30.63
C HIS A 199 -7.52 1.94 29.15
N ASP A 200 -8.51 2.71 28.69
CA ASP A 200 -8.89 2.74 27.28
C ASP A 200 -7.72 3.20 26.38
N ALA A 201 -6.96 4.21 26.80
CA ALA A 201 -5.81 4.72 26.05
C ALA A 201 -4.70 3.66 25.91
N VAL A 202 -4.39 2.93 27.00
CA VAL A 202 -3.42 1.82 26.97
C VAL A 202 -3.86 0.73 26.00
N ILE A 203 -5.15 0.35 26.00
CA ILE A 203 -5.68 -0.63 25.05
C ILE A 203 -5.50 -0.14 23.60
N VAL A 204 -5.83 1.12 23.31
CA VAL A 204 -5.69 1.68 21.95
C VAL A 204 -4.23 1.63 21.48
N ILE A 205 -3.28 1.96 22.36
CA ILE A 205 -1.84 1.91 22.03
C ILE A 205 -1.39 0.47 21.78
N LEU A 206 -1.75 -0.47 22.66
CA LEU A 206 -1.39 -1.88 22.51
C LEU A 206 -1.95 -2.48 21.23
N VAL A 207 -3.23 -2.24 20.94
CA VAL A 207 -3.88 -2.70 19.70
C VAL A 207 -3.20 -2.08 18.47
N ASN A 208 -2.86 -0.79 18.49
CA ASN A 208 -2.14 -0.15 17.40
C ASN A 208 -0.79 -0.84 17.15
N ILE A 209 0.01 -1.11 18.20
CA ILE A 209 1.29 -1.80 18.07
C ILE A 209 1.11 -3.21 17.50
N ILE A 210 0.16 -3.99 18.03
CA ILE A 210 -0.09 -5.37 17.58
C ILE A 210 -0.49 -5.40 16.10
N VAL A 211 -1.44 -4.55 15.69
CA VAL A 211 -1.91 -4.50 14.31
C VAL A 211 -0.83 -4.00 13.36
N SER A 212 -0.07 -2.97 13.74
CA SER A 212 1.04 -2.47 12.92
C SER A 212 2.15 -3.51 12.76
N PHE A 213 2.51 -4.21 13.84
CA PHE A 213 3.51 -5.27 13.80
C PHE A 213 3.04 -6.44 12.93
N PHE A 214 1.79 -6.89 13.12
CA PHE A 214 1.21 -7.96 12.31
C PHE A 214 1.13 -7.59 10.83
N SER A 215 0.67 -6.38 10.51
CA SER A 215 0.66 -5.88 9.13
C SER A 215 2.06 -5.87 8.50
N GLY A 216 3.07 -5.44 9.25
CA GLY A 216 4.48 -5.52 8.82
C GLY A 216 4.91 -6.94 8.47
N VAL A 217 4.64 -7.90 9.36
CA VAL A 217 4.94 -9.33 9.11
C VAL A 217 4.26 -9.82 7.83
N VAL A 218 2.98 -9.50 7.60
CA VAL A 218 2.25 -9.92 6.39
C VAL A 218 2.83 -9.29 5.14
N VAL A 219 3.10 -7.98 5.13
CA VAL A 219 3.65 -7.27 3.97
C VAL A 219 5.04 -7.81 3.60
N PHE A 220 5.93 -7.98 4.58
CA PHE A 220 7.27 -8.52 4.30
C PHE A 220 7.25 -9.98 3.88
N SER A 221 6.36 -10.80 4.44
CA SER A 221 6.14 -12.19 4.00
C SER A 221 5.68 -12.25 2.54
N CYS A 222 4.79 -11.34 2.15
CA CYS A 222 4.29 -11.17 0.79
C CYS A 222 5.43 -10.78 -0.18
N LEU A 223 6.29 -9.86 0.22
CA LEU A 223 7.49 -9.50 -0.54
C LEU A 223 8.44 -10.68 -0.72
N GLY A 224 8.65 -11.49 0.32
CA GLY A 224 9.45 -12.71 0.25
C GLY A 224 8.89 -13.71 -0.77
N TYR A 225 7.59 -13.98 -0.72
CA TYR A 225 6.89 -14.84 -1.68
C TYR A 225 7.08 -14.37 -3.13
N VAL A 226 6.83 -13.09 -3.40
CA VAL A 226 6.99 -12.51 -4.75
C VAL A 226 8.43 -12.54 -5.22
N SER A 227 9.38 -12.23 -4.33
CA SER A 227 10.81 -12.23 -4.66
C SER A 227 11.24 -13.61 -5.18
N LYS A 228 10.76 -14.68 -4.54
CA LYS A 228 11.01 -16.06 -4.97
C LYS A 228 10.29 -16.40 -6.28
N ALA A 229 9.02 -16.00 -6.43
CA ALA A 229 8.26 -16.24 -7.66
C ALA A 229 8.91 -15.59 -8.91
N ILE A 230 9.51 -14.41 -8.73
CA ILE A 230 10.22 -13.67 -9.79
C ILE A 230 11.71 -14.08 -9.87
N ASN A 231 12.16 -15.04 -9.05
CA ASN A 231 13.54 -15.51 -8.94
C ASN A 231 14.55 -14.37 -8.68
N ARG A 232 14.18 -13.39 -7.85
CA ARG A 232 15.00 -12.24 -7.46
C ARG A 232 15.28 -12.29 -5.96
N THR A 233 16.54 -12.11 -5.56
CA THR A 233 17.00 -12.26 -4.16
C THR A 233 16.88 -10.98 -3.33
N CYS A 234 16.62 -9.84 -3.95
CA CYS A 234 16.71 -8.54 -3.30
C CYS A 234 15.32 -8.01 -2.90
N ILE A 235 15.14 -7.71 -1.62
CA ILE A 235 13.93 -7.08 -1.05
C ILE A 235 14.21 -5.57 -0.85
N LYS A 236 14.76 -4.89 -1.87
CA LYS A 236 14.91 -3.41 -1.88
C LYS A 236 13.73 -2.68 -2.54
N PHE A 237 12.61 -3.36 -2.73
CA PHE A 237 11.41 -2.82 -3.38
C PHE A 237 10.70 -1.71 -2.57
N LEU A 238 11.11 -1.46 -1.33
CA LEU A 238 10.50 -0.47 -0.45
C LEU A 238 11.49 0.68 -0.21
N GLN A 239 11.64 1.58 -1.18
CA GLN A 239 12.14 2.92 -0.87
C GLN A 239 11.00 3.95 -1.01
N GLU A 240 10.77 4.62 0.12
CA GLU A 240 10.03 5.87 0.37
C GLU A 240 8.87 6.25 -0.57
N GLY A 241 7.65 5.78 -0.25
CA GLY A 241 6.42 6.44 -0.71
C GLY A 241 5.21 5.53 -0.84
N PHE A 242 4.00 6.08 -0.67
CA PHE A 242 2.75 5.34 -0.85
C PHE A 242 2.58 4.72 -2.24
N GLY A 243 3.20 5.30 -3.27
CA GLY A 243 3.11 4.80 -4.65
C GLY A 243 3.73 3.41 -4.85
N THR A 244 4.72 3.04 -4.04
CA THR A 244 5.34 1.70 -4.10
C THR A 244 4.40 0.61 -3.61
N LEU A 245 3.56 0.90 -2.61
CA LEU A 245 2.52 -0.02 -2.16
C LEU A 245 1.55 -0.35 -3.30
N PHE A 246 1.18 0.65 -4.11
CA PHE A 246 0.24 0.50 -5.22
C PHE A 246 0.85 -0.16 -6.46
N SER A 247 2.17 -0.36 -6.54
CA SER A 247 2.79 -1.15 -7.60
C SER A 247 3.14 -2.56 -7.13
N VAL A 248 3.66 -2.70 -5.92
CA VAL A 248 4.19 -3.98 -5.42
C VAL A 248 3.09 -4.88 -4.86
N VAL A 249 2.15 -4.36 -4.09
CA VAL A 249 1.09 -5.17 -3.47
C VAL A 249 0.15 -5.78 -4.53
N PRO A 250 -0.33 -5.04 -5.56
CA PRO A 250 -1.14 -5.64 -6.61
C PRO A 250 -0.42 -6.73 -7.40
N ALA A 251 0.89 -6.55 -7.68
CA ALA A 251 1.70 -7.60 -8.30
C ALA A 251 1.83 -8.83 -7.39
N ALA A 252 1.92 -8.61 -6.08
CA ALA A 252 2.01 -9.70 -5.12
C ALA A 252 0.72 -10.51 -5.02
N LEU A 253 -0.41 -9.83 -4.92
CA LEU A 253 -1.72 -10.44 -4.86
C LEU A 253 -2.06 -11.20 -6.15
N ALA A 254 -1.66 -10.65 -7.32
CA ALA A 254 -1.85 -11.30 -8.62
C ALA A 254 -1.15 -12.67 -8.73
N ASN A 255 -0.09 -12.89 -7.95
CA ASN A 255 0.67 -14.15 -7.95
C ASN A 255 0.18 -15.14 -6.87
N LEU A 256 -0.85 -14.80 -6.10
CA LEU A 256 -1.43 -15.71 -5.10
C LEU A 256 -2.39 -16.72 -5.75
N PRO A 257 -2.42 -17.96 -5.26
CA PRO A 257 -3.40 -18.96 -5.72
C PRO A 257 -4.83 -18.47 -5.40
N GLY A 258 -5.71 -18.44 -6.42
CA GLY A 258 -7.07 -17.92 -6.32
C GLY A 258 -7.26 -16.45 -6.71
N SER A 259 -6.22 -15.80 -7.24
CA SER A 259 -6.33 -14.44 -7.81
C SER A 259 -6.91 -14.42 -9.24
N VAL A 260 -7.07 -15.58 -9.89
CA VAL A 260 -7.68 -15.76 -11.22
C VAL A 260 -8.62 -16.95 -11.21
#